data_AF-A0A0G1I7S1-F1
#
_entry.id   AF-A0A0G1I7S1-F1
#
_cell.length_a   1.000
_cell.length_b   1.000
_cell.length_c   1.000
_cell.angle_alpha   90.00
_cell.angle_beta   90.00
_cell.angle_gamma   90.00
#
_symmetry.space_group_name_H-M   'P 1'
#
loop_
_entity.id
_entity.type
_entity.pdbx_description
1 polymer ?
#
loop_
_entity_poly.entity_id
_entity_poly.type
_entity_poly.pdbx_seq_one_letter_code
_entity_poly.pdbx_strand_id
1 'polypeptide(L)'
;MSTSPTEFEKFLLKEYFRLGSINKVFTAHHLDLPISFAGYARLLTKFSIIKSAGPNSRFSESLDILTKLSSYKIPLEKVYHRFAPRRIQVSVNTLHRILHYTRLGLTRRQGTALLITSSQDSQSFLTGREQNTPNSQLGKRGDLALPMGHSRTGENPRDAIVRVLQQEVFTDQTIEGHFPWKIVPDHPQPVMYISIADIKVTVYHLIFDHDFQFSSFKLNTLKYRNLNRLLTDNLRPGIEDILKQHAGLLKNTKRITVPEFSSKLNLALLKVKDS
;
A
#
# COMPACT_ATOMS: atom_id res chain seq x y z
N MET A 1 -10.36 7.33 28.31
CA MET A 1 -9.46 8.43 28.71
C MET A 1 -8.21 8.38 27.85
N SER A 2 -8.08 9.27 26.85
CA SER A 2 -6.88 9.38 26.02
C SER A 2 -5.83 10.17 26.79
N THR A 3 -4.83 9.47 27.34
CA THR A 3 -3.63 10.12 27.88
C THR A 3 -2.77 10.56 26.70
N SER A 4 -2.40 11.83 26.67
CA SER A 4 -1.46 12.35 25.67
C SER A 4 -0.14 11.59 25.78
N PRO A 5 0.48 11.18 24.66
CA PRO A 5 1.74 10.46 24.69
C PRO A 5 2.86 11.35 25.25
N THR A 6 3.72 10.75 26.08
CA THR A 6 4.98 11.37 26.53
C THR A 6 5.96 11.54 25.37
N GLU A 7 6.96 12.40 25.51
CA GLU A 7 7.97 12.61 24.44
C GLU A 7 8.70 11.33 24.05
N PHE A 8 9.00 10.46 25.01
CA PHE A 8 9.60 9.15 24.72
C PHE A 8 8.64 8.23 23.95
N GLU A 9 7.35 8.21 24.32
CA GLU A 9 6.34 7.44 23.58
C GLU A 9 6.16 7.98 22.15
N LYS A 10 6.12 9.30 21.97
CA LYS A 10 6.06 9.93 20.64
C LYS A 10 7.27 9.56 19.79
N PHE A 11 8.48 9.57 20.37
CA PHE A 11 9.69 9.13 19.69
C PHE A 11 9.57 7.67 19.20
N LEU A 12 9.10 6.76 20.05
CA LEU A 12 8.91 5.36 19.67
C LEU A 12 7.86 5.24 18.56
N LEU A 13 6.69 5.89 18.68
CA LEU A 13 5.65 5.87 17.65
C LEU A 13 6.17 6.41 16.30
N LYS A 14 6.93 7.51 16.33
CA LYS A 14 7.57 8.08 15.14
C LYS A 14 8.50 7.09 14.46
N GLU A 15 9.36 6.42 15.23
CA GLU A 15 10.26 5.38 14.70
C GLU A 15 9.48 4.19 14.12
N TYR A 16 8.37 3.80 14.76
CA TYR A 16 7.49 2.76 14.25
C TYR A 16 6.94 3.11 12.86
N PHE A 17 6.37 4.30 12.71
CA PHE A 17 5.78 4.72 11.44
C PHE A 17 6.84 4.92 10.34
N ARG A 18 8.05 5.36 10.70
CA ARG A 18 9.17 5.50 9.77
C ARG A 18 9.71 4.15 9.28
N LEU A 19 9.86 3.17 10.16
CA LEU A 19 10.53 1.90 9.86
C LEU A 19 9.56 0.76 9.51
N GLY A 20 8.31 0.86 9.96
CA GLY A 20 7.19 0.00 9.58
C GLY A 20 7.04 -1.30 10.37
N SER A 21 7.99 -1.67 11.25
CA SER A 21 7.84 -2.81 12.15
C SER A 21 8.68 -2.66 13.42
N ILE A 22 8.23 -3.29 14.51
CA ILE A 22 8.97 -3.28 15.79
C ILE A 22 10.37 -3.83 15.59
N ASN A 23 10.52 -4.96 14.90
CA ASN A 23 11.84 -5.56 14.65
C ASN A 23 12.78 -4.60 13.92
N LYS A 24 12.30 -3.87 12.91
CA LYS A 24 13.13 -2.90 12.20
C LYS A 24 13.54 -1.73 13.08
N VAL A 25 12.66 -1.29 13.98
CA VAL A 25 12.99 -0.25 14.97
C VAL A 25 14.11 -0.73 15.87
N PHE A 26 13.96 -1.89 16.49
CA PHE A 26 15.01 -2.47 17.34
C PHE A 26 16.33 -2.69 16.58
N THR A 27 16.29 -3.20 15.35
CA THR A 27 17.51 -3.38 14.53
C THR A 27 18.17 -2.04 14.18
N ALA A 28 17.39 -1.00 13.86
CA ALA A 28 17.93 0.31 13.52
C ALA A 28 18.59 1.02 14.71
N HIS A 29 18.16 0.69 15.93
CA HIS A 29 18.72 1.21 17.19
C HIS A 29 19.63 0.19 17.89
N HIS A 30 20.21 -0.76 17.16
CA HIS A 30 21.16 -1.76 17.68
C HIS A 30 20.67 -2.56 18.90
N LEU A 31 19.36 -2.73 19.06
CA LEU A 31 18.69 -3.36 20.20
C LEU A 31 18.79 -2.58 21.53
N ASP A 32 19.29 -1.35 21.51
CA ASP A 32 19.59 -0.52 22.70
C ASP A 32 18.44 0.40 23.13
N LEU A 33 17.19 0.06 22.78
CA LEU A 33 16.04 0.85 23.21
C LEU A 33 15.66 0.51 24.65
N PRO A 34 15.33 1.50 25.51
CA PRO A 34 14.95 1.27 26.90
C PRO A 34 13.48 0.81 27.02
N ILE A 35 13.07 -0.11 26.15
CA ILE A 35 11.76 -0.75 26.14
C ILE A 35 11.92 -2.16 25.58
N SER A 36 11.16 -3.12 26.10
CA SER A 36 11.13 -4.47 25.53
C SER A 36 10.23 -4.54 24.29
N PHE A 37 10.39 -5.58 23.46
CA PHE A 37 9.48 -5.86 22.34
C PHE A 37 8.00 -5.93 22.79
N ALA A 38 7.74 -6.55 23.94
CA ALA A 38 6.41 -6.64 24.53
C ALA A 38 5.91 -5.28 25.01
N GLY A 39 6.78 -4.47 25.64
CA GLY A 39 6.48 -3.10 26.03
C GLY A 39 6.11 -2.24 24.81
N TYR A 40 6.85 -2.37 23.72
CA TYR A 40 6.57 -1.69 22.46
C TYR A 40 5.23 -2.14 21.87
N ALA A 41 4.95 -3.44 21.88
CA ALA A 41 3.66 -3.95 21.41
C ALA A 41 2.49 -3.43 22.24
N ARG A 42 2.64 -3.32 23.57
CA ARG A 42 1.66 -2.72 24.48
C ARG A 42 1.49 -1.22 24.23
N LEU A 43 2.59 -0.51 23.95
CA LEU A 43 2.56 0.90 23.57
C LEU A 43 1.68 1.13 22.33
N LEU A 44 1.91 0.35 21.28
CA LEU A 44 1.09 0.43 20.05
C LEU A 44 -0.38 0.15 20.35
N THR A 45 -0.69 -0.83 21.20
CA THR A 45 -2.07 -1.13 21.61
C THR A 45 -2.67 0.00 22.46
N LYS A 46 -1.91 0.61 23.38
CA LYS A 46 -2.34 1.73 24.21
C LYS A 46 -2.84 2.91 23.36
N PHE A 47 -2.18 3.18 22.25
CA PHE A 47 -2.54 4.25 21.31
C PHE A 47 -3.39 3.78 20.13
N SER A 48 -3.97 2.57 20.22
CA SER A 48 -4.84 2.00 19.18
C SER A 48 -4.21 2.00 17.78
N ILE A 49 -2.90 1.75 17.71
CA ILE A 49 -2.15 1.68 16.46
C ILE A 49 -2.35 0.32 15.81
N ILE A 50 -2.86 0.33 14.58
CA ILE A 50 -3.00 -0.90 13.80
C ILE A 50 -1.63 -1.26 13.19
N LYS A 51 -1.04 -2.33 13.72
CA LYS A 51 0.30 -2.78 13.34
C LYS A 51 0.37 -3.11 11.85
N SER A 52 1.42 -2.67 11.15
CA SER A 52 1.67 -2.98 9.74
C SER A 52 1.49 -4.46 9.40
N ALA A 53 0.90 -4.72 8.24
CA ALA A 53 0.99 -6.03 7.60
C ALA A 53 2.26 -5.89 6.79
N GLY A 54 3.35 -6.53 7.20
CA GLY A 54 4.56 -6.48 6.40
C GLY A 54 4.27 -6.95 4.97
N PRO A 55 5.10 -6.59 3.99
CA PRO A 55 5.06 -7.28 2.70
C PRO A 55 5.28 -8.76 3.00
N ASN A 56 4.28 -9.61 2.77
CA ASN A 56 4.34 -11.04 3.13
C ASN A 56 5.40 -11.84 2.34
N SER A 57 6.28 -11.18 1.57
CA SER A 57 7.53 -11.70 0.99
C SER A 57 8.24 -10.61 0.12
N ARG A 58 9.48 -10.89 -0.32
CA ARG A 58 10.32 -10.19 -1.33
C ARG A 58 9.70 -10.12 -2.75
N PHE A 59 8.46 -9.67 -2.86
CA PHE A 59 7.69 -9.60 -4.11
C PHE A 59 8.28 -8.65 -5.14
N SER A 60 8.74 -7.48 -4.68
CA SER A 60 9.37 -6.47 -5.54
C SER A 60 10.59 -7.01 -6.28
N GLU A 61 11.36 -7.91 -5.64
CA GLU A 61 12.50 -8.59 -6.25
C GLU A 61 12.05 -9.63 -7.27
N SER A 62 10.96 -10.34 -6.98
CA SER A 62 10.38 -11.30 -7.91
C SER A 62 9.84 -10.59 -9.15
N LEU A 63 9.20 -9.43 -8.99
CA LEU A 63 8.75 -8.60 -10.11
C LEU A 63 9.92 -8.11 -10.97
N ASP A 64 11.06 -7.71 -10.36
CA ASP A 64 12.25 -7.29 -11.10
C ASP A 64 12.75 -8.34 -12.09
N ILE A 65 12.75 -9.58 -11.62
CA ILE A 65 13.16 -10.75 -12.40
C ILE A 65 12.11 -11.11 -13.44
N LEU A 66 10.81 -10.96 -13.13
CA LEU A 66 9.70 -11.23 -14.05
C LEU A 66 9.66 -10.24 -15.23
N THR A 67 9.87 -8.96 -14.99
CA THR A 67 9.94 -7.94 -16.06
C THR A 67 11.18 -8.14 -16.95
N LYS A 68 12.29 -8.60 -16.37
CA LYS A 68 13.47 -8.98 -17.16
C LYS A 68 13.22 -10.25 -17.97
N LEU A 69 12.49 -11.22 -17.43
CA LEU A 69 12.08 -12.41 -18.18
C LEU A 69 11.23 -12.09 -19.41
N SER A 70 10.27 -11.16 -19.29
CA SER A 70 9.47 -10.73 -20.43
C SER A 70 10.30 -10.04 -21.50
N SER A 71 11.38 -9.35 -21.10
CA SER A 71 12.22 -8.57 -22.01
C SER A 71 13.24 -9.44 -22.77
N TYR A 72 13.66 -10.58 -22.20
CA TYR A 72 14.81 -11.32 -22.74
C TYR A 72 14.51 -12.72 -23.29
N LYS A 73 13.30 -13.31 -23.14
CA LYS A 73 12.99 -14.70 -23.57
C LYS A 73 14.02 -15.75 -23.09
N ILE A 74 14.62 -15.55 -21.92
CA ILE A 74 15.63 -16.45 -21.31
C ILE A 74 14.98 -17.29 -20.20
N PRO A 75 15.44 -18.53 -19.91
CA PRO A 75 14.98 -19.29 -18.74
C PRO A 75 15.13 -18.53 -17.40
N LEU A 76 14.15 -18.69 -16.50
CA LEU A 76 14.07 -18.00 -15.19
C LEU A 76 15.35 -18.12 -14.37
N GLU A 77 15.97 -19.29 -14.38
CA GLU A 77 17.22 -19.61 -13.69
C GLU A 77 18.37 -18.75 -14.21
N LYS A 78 18.50 -18.65 -15.53
CA LYS A 78 19.56 -17.87 -16.18
C LYS A 78 19.36 -16.37 -15.95
N VAL A 79 18.12 -15.88 -15.93
CA VAL A 79 17.84 -14.48 -15.60
C VAL A 79 18.10 -14.20 -14.12
N TYR A 80 17.69 -15.09 -13.23
CA TYR A 80 17.95 -14.98 -11.79
C TYR A 80 19.45 -14.88 -11.52
N HIS A 81 20.24 -15.84 -11.99
CA HIS A 81 21.69 -15.83 -11.73
C HIS A 81 22.42 -14.64 -12.37
N ARG A 82 21.94 -14.12 -13.51
CA ARG A 82 22.60 -13.04 -14.25
C ARG A 82 22.20 -11.64 -13.79
N PHE A 83 20.96 -11.45 -13.32
CA PHE A 83 20.40 -10.11 -13.10
C PHE A 83 19.81 -9.88 -11.71
N ALA A 84 19.69 -10.92 -10.86
CA ALA A 84 19.23 -10.74 -9.49
C ALA A 84 20.30 -9.99 -8.67
N PRO A 85 19.96 -8.89 -7.99
CA PRO A 85 20.86 -8.27 -7.01
C PRO A 85 21.45 -9.31 -6.04
N ARG A 86 22.75 -9.23 -5.72
CA ARG A 86 23.45 -10.18 -4.82
C ARG A 86 22.88 -10.26 -3.39
N ARG A 87 21.95 -9.36 -3.04
CA ARG A 87 21.22 -9.34 -1.76
C ARG A 87 19.98 -10.26 -1.77
N ILE A 88 19.65 -10.84 -2.93
CA ILE A 88 18.47 -11.69 -3.13
C ILE A 88 18.79 -13.13 -2.73
N GLN A 89 17.98 -13.68 -1.83
CA GLN A 89 18.02 -15.11 -1.44
C GLN A 89 16.65 -15.76 -1.62
N VAL A 90 15.93 -15.45 -2.70
CA VAL A 90 14.64 -16.09 -2.99
C VAL A 90 14.93 -17.35 -3.81
N SER A 91 14.45 -18.52 -3.38
CA SER A 91 14.69 -19.75 -4.13
C SER A 91 14.04 -19.71 -5.52
N VAL A 92 14.68 -20.33 -6.51
CA VAL A 92 14.16 -20.48 -7.88
C VAL A 92 12.74 -21.07 -7.88
N ASN A 93 12.47 -22.04 -7.00
CA ASN A 93 11.13 -22.62 -6.82
C ASN A 93 10.10 -21.59 -6.35
N THR A 94 10.49 -20.66 -5.48
CA THR A 94 9.62 -19.56 -5.03
C THR A 94 9.31 -18.61 -6.18
N LEU A 95 10.29 -18.35 -7.06
CA LEU A 95 10.10 -17.52 -8.24
C LEU A 95 9.19 -18.18 -9.28
N HIS A 96 9.39 -19.46 -9.58
CA HIS A 96 8.48 -20.24 -10.44
C HIS A 96 7.06 -20.25 -9.89
N ARG A 97 6.92 -20.35 -8.57
CA ARG A 97 5.62 -20.30 -7.90
C ARG A 97 4.96 -18.93 -8.03
N ILE A 98 5.69 -17.84 -7.85
CA ILE A 98 5.17 -16.47 -8.03
C ILE A 98 4.79 -16.25 -9.50
N LEU A 99 5.64 -16.66 -10.45
CA LEU A 99 5.36 -16.62 -11.88
C LEU A 99 4.10 -17.42 -12.23
N HIS A 100 3.99 -18.64 -11.72
CA HIS A 100 2.85 -19.53 -11.94
C HIS A 100 1.56 -18.93 -11.40
N TYR A 101 1.55 -18.40 -10.18
CA TYR A 101 0.35 -17.77 -9.63
C TYR A 101 -0.02 -16.46 -10.32
N THR A 102 0.98 -15.66 -10.70
CA THR A 102 0.74 -14.45 -11.52
C THR A 102 0.14 -14.83 -12.88
N ARG A 103 0.64 -15.91 -13.51
CA ARG A 103 0.11 -16.45 -14.78
C ARG A 103 -1.31 -17.01 -14.65
N LEU A 104 -1.65 -17.59 -13.50
CA LEU A 104 -2.98 -18.12 -13.22
C LEU A 104 -3.95 -17.05 -12.70
N GLY A 105 -3.50 -15.80 -12.50
CA GLY A 105 -4.32 -14.74 -11.87
C GLY A 105 -4.66 -15.02 -10.40
N LEU A 106 -3.97 -15.96 -9.75
CA LEU A 106 -4.21 -16.35 -8.37
C LEU A 106 -3.49 -15.37 -7.43
N THR A 107 -4.25 -14.48 -6.82
CA THR A 107 -3.76 -13.50 -5.85
C THR A 107 -3.63 -14.12 -4.47
N ARG A 108 -2.42 -14.12 -3.90
CA ARG A 108 -2.15 -14.70 -2.56
C ARG A 108 -1.99 -13.65 -1.47
N ARG A 109 -1.79 -12.39 -1.87
CA ARG A 109 -1.59 -11.27 -0.95
C ARG A 109 -2.75 -10.31 -1.05
N GLN A 110 -2.97 -9.61 0.05
CA GLN A 110 -4.00 -8.61 0.15
C GLN A 110 -3.34 -7.23 0.28
N GLY A 111 -3.94 -6.26 -0.38
CA GLY A 111 -3.64 -4.85 -0.23
C GLY A 111 -4.92 -4.07 0.01
N THR A 112 -4.76 -2.86 0.51
CA THR A 112 -5.85 -1.92 0.73
C THR A 112 -5.46 -0.59 0.12
N ALA A 113 -6.32 -0.03 -0.72
CA ALA A 113 -6.14 1.31 -1.27
C ALA A 113 -7.34 2.18 -0.88
N LEU A 114 -7.07 3.45 -0.61
CA LEU A 114 -8.10 4.42 -0.26
C LEU A 114 -8.22 5.47 -1.37
N LEU A 115 -9.42 5.56 -1.94
CA LEU A 115 -9.86 6.73 -2.66
C LEU A 115 -10.42 7.70 -1.61
N ILE A 116 -9.81 8.86 -1.46
CA ILE A 116 -10.24 9.86 -0.50
C ILE A 116 -10.58 11.13 -1.27
N THR A 117 -11.84 11.54 -1.25
CA THR A 117 -12.32 12.78 -1.88
C THR A 117 -12.78 13.77 -0.81
N SER A 118 -12.86 15.05 -1.17
CA SER A 118 -13.54 16.05 -0.33
C SER A 118 -15.03 16.04 -0.65
N SER A 119 -15.88 16.32 0.34
CA SER A 119 -17.32 16.52 0.13
C SER A 119 -17.61 17.68 -0.83
N GLN A 120 -16.67 18.64 -0.94
CA GLN A 120 -16.76 19.80 -1.82
C GLN A 120 -16.37 19.49 -3.28
N ASP A 121 -15.56 18.45 -3.51
CA ASP A 121 -15.09 18.08 -4.85
C ASP A 121 -14.89 16.56 -4.99
N SER A 122 -15.85 15.92 -5.66
CA SER A 122 -15.84 14.49 -5.96
C SER A 122 -14.86 14.09 -7.08
N GLN A 123 -14.29 15.05 -7.81
CA GLN A 123 -13.32 14.81 -8.88
C GLN A 123 -11.87 14.98 -8.42
N SER A 124 -11.65 15.36 -7.15
CA SER A 124 -10.32 15.50 -6.59
C SER A 124 -10.03 14.43 -5.55
N PHE A 125 -8.89 13.75 -5.72
CA PHE A 125 -8.46 12.65 -4.88
C PHE A 125 -7.23 13.04 -4.07
N LEU A 126 -7.17 12.64 -2.80
CA LEU A 126 -5.98 12.81 -1.97
C LEU A 126 -4.85 11.94 -2.53
N THR A 127 -3.75 12.58 -2.89
CA THR A 127 -2.56 11.91 -3.43
C THR A 127 -1.31 12.53 -2.85
N GLY A 128 -0.24 11.75 -2.78
CA GLY A 128 1.10 12.22 -2.39
C GLY A 128 2.16 11.59 -3.27
N ARG A 129 3.38 12.14 -3.28
CA ARG A 129 4.50 11.52 -4.02
C ARG A 129 5.28 10.58 -3.13
N GLU A 130 5.67 9.42 -3.64
CA GLU A 130 6.45 8.46 -2.87
C GLU A 130 7.83 9.03 -2.50
N GLN A 131 8.20 8.93 -1.22
CA GLN A 131 9.54 9.29 -0.74
C GLN A 131 10.50 8.11 -0.74
N ASN A 132 10.02 6.94 -0.32
CA ASN A 132 10.85 5.77 -0.05
C ASN A 132 10.32 4.55 -0.82
N THR A 133 10.80 4.38 -2.05
CA THR A 133 10.54 3.17 -2.83
C THR A 133 11.84 2.38 -2.96
N PRO A 134 12.00 1.24 -2.25
CA PRO A 134 13.21 0.42 -2.36
C PRO A 134 13.32 -0.28 -3.73
N ASN A 135 12.29 -0.24 -4.60
CA ASN A 135 12.29 -0.95 -5.87
C ASN A 135 11.51 -0.19 -6.96
N SER A 136 12.18 0.11 -8.08
CA SER A 136 11.69 0.97 -9.17
C SER A 136 10.56 0.39 -10.02
N GLN A 137 10.22 -0.89 -9.85
CA GLN A 137 9.23 -1.58 -10.70
C GLN A 137 7.80 -1.57 -10.15
N LEU A 138 7.63 -1.33 -8.84
CA LEU A 138 6.31 -1.18 -8.21
C LEU A 138 5.93 0.28 -7.95
N GLY A 139 6.73 1.20 -8.49
CA GLY A 139 6.74 2.63 -8.23
C GLY A 139 8.17 3.14 -8.18
N LYS A 140 8.37 4.42 -8.47
CA LYS A 140 9.63 5.13 -8.31
C LYS A 140 9.44 6.24 -7.28
N ARG A 141 10.54 6.62 -6.61
CA ARG A 141 10.54 7.84 -5.79
C ARG A 141 10.07 9.01 -6.66
N GLY A 142 9.07 9.74 -6.18
CA GLY A 142 8.46 10.87 -6.88
C GLY A 142 7.18 10.52 -7.66
N ASP A 143 6.87 9.24 -7.89
CA ASP A 143 5.60 8.82 -8.47
C ASP A 143 4.45 9.24 -7.56
N LEU A 144 3.35 9.67 -8.17
CA LEU A 144 2.12 9.95 -7.43
C LEU A 144 1.43 8.65 -7.03
N ALA A 145 1.05 8.61 -5.76
CA ALA A 145 0.36 7.49 -5.15
C ALA A 145 -0.92 7.93 -4.41
N LEU A 146 -1.88 7.02 -4.38
CA LEU A 146 -3.01 7.03 -3.45
C LEU A 146 -2.53 6.44 -2.12
N PRO A 147 -3.11 6.84 -0.98
CA PRO A 147 -2.87 6.17 0.29
C PRO A 147 -3.21 4.68 0.17
N MET A 148 -2.20 3.82 0.36
CA MET A 148 -2.36 2.39 0.16
C MET A 148 -1.33 1.56 0.92
N GLY A 149 -1.74 0.39 1.40
CA GLY A 149 -0.88 -0.48 2.19
C GLY A 149 -1.14 -1.95 1.95
N HIS A 150 -0.28 -2.78 2.52
CA HIS A 150 -0.54 -4.22 2.60
C HIS A 150 -1.59 -4.49 3.67
N SER A 151 -2.39 -5.54 3.47
CA SER A 151 -3.39 -6.04 4.41
C SER A 151 -3.26 -7.54 4.59
N ARG A 152 -3.98 -8.09 5.57
CA ARG A 152 -4.02 -9.53 5.86
C ARG A 152 -5.26 -10.16 5.22
N THR A 153 -5.15 -11.43 4.83
CA THR A 153 -6.30 -12.22 4.39
C THR A 153 -7.31 -12.34 5.54
N GLY A 154 -8.58 -12.01 5.28
CA GLY A 154 -9.64 -12.04 6.29
C GLY A 154 -9.52 -10.93 7.35
N GLU A 155 -8.70 -9.90 7.12
CA GLU A 155 -8.62 -8.75 8.01
C GLU A 155 -9.95 -7.99 8.09
N ASN A 156 -10.26 -7.43 9.26
CA ASN A 156 -11.38 -6.52 9.41
C ASN A 156 -11.21 -5.32 8.46
N PRO A 157 -12.17 -5.04 7.56
CA PRO A 157 -12.13 -3.88 6.65
C PRO A 157 -11.81 -2.55 7.34
N ARG A 158 -12.36 -2.34 8.55
CA ARG A 158 -12.12 -1.14 9.35
C ARG A 158 -10.66 -1.01 9.76
N ASP A 159 -10.04 -2.11 10.22
CA ASP A 159 -8.62 -2.12 10.60
C ASP A 159 -7.70 -1.87 9.41
N ALA A 160 -8.06 -2.42 8.24
CA ALA A 160 -7.31 -2.22 7.01
C ALA A 160 -7.33 -0.74 6.58
N ILE A 161 -8.48 -0.07 6.68
CA ILE A 161 -8.63 1.37 6.43
C ILE A 161 -7.84 2.19 7.45
N VAL A 162 -8.06 1.94 8.75
CA VAL A 162 -7.37 2.64 9.85
C VAL A 162 -5.86 2.57 9.69
N ARG A 163 -5.33 1.39 9.36
CA ARG A 163 -3.90 1.18 9.13
C ARG A 163 -3.34 2.09 8.04
N VAL A 164 -4.02 2.19 6.89
CA VAL A 164 -3.58 3.06 5.80
C VAL A 164 -3.68 4.53 6.22
N LEU A 165 -4.79 4.92 6.87
CA LEU A 165 -4.98 6.28 7.36
C LEU A 165 -3.90 6.70 8.38
N GLN A 166 -3.61 5.86 9.37
CA GLN A 166 -2.57 6.13 10.38
C GLN A 166 -1.17 6.24 9.75
N GLN A 167 -0.84 5.39 8.77
CA GLN A 167 0.49 5.33 8.18
C GLN A 167 0.75 6.35 7.06
N GLU A 168 -0.29 6.76 6.34
CA GLU A 168 -0.14 7.48 5.08
C GLU A 168 -0.98 8.75 4.96
N VAL A 169 -1.84 9.06 5.93
CA VAL A 169 -2.72 10.24 5.89
C VAL A 169 -2.64 11.08 7.16
N PHE A 170 -2.62 10.46 8.34
CA PHE A 170 -2.73 11.14 9.65
C PHE A 170 -1.60 10.73 10.59
N THR A 171 -0.37 10.57 10.08
CA THR A 171 0.74 10.02 10.89
C THR A 171 1.05 10.87 12.11
N ASP A 172 1.19 12.19 11.98
CA ASP A 172 1.50 13.08 13.09
C ASP A 172 0.35 13.13 14.11
N GLN A 173 -0.89 13.29 13.66
CA GLN A 173 -2.07 13.25 14.52
C GLN A 173 -2.19 11.91 15.26
N THR A 174 -1.80 10.81 14.63
CA THR A 174 -1.77 9.49 15.26
C THR A 174 -0.68 9.41 16.33
N ILE A 175 0.52 9.94 16.06
CA ILE A 175 1.63 10.01 17.03
C ILE A 175 1.24 10.86 18.24
N GLU A 176 0.46 11.91 18.03
CA GLU A 176 -0.06 12.79 19.09
C GLU A 176 -1.25 12.20 19.86
N GLY A 177 -1.82 11.08 19.39
CA GLY A 177 -2.99 10.44 20.01
C GLY A 177 -4.34 11.06 19.62
N HIS A 178 -4.37 11.89 18.57
CA HIS A 178 -5.56 12.62 18.08
C HIS A 178 -6.10 12.07 16.75
N PHE A 179 -5.94 10.78 16.48
CA PHE A 179 -6.45 10.18 15.24
C PHE A 179 -7.97 10.39 15.10
N PRO A 180 -8.47 10.88 13.94
CA PRO A 180 -9.88 11.22 13.76
C PRO A 180 -10.75 9.96 13.53
N TRP A 181 -11.05 9.19 14.57
CA TRP A 181 -11.78 7.92 14.44
C TRP A 181 -13.14 8.01 13.73
N LYS A 182 -13.80 9.18 13.75
CA LYS A 182 -15.12 9.40 13.16
C LYS A 182 -15.14 9.33 11.63
N ILE A 183 -14.01 9.51 10.96
CA ILE A 183 -13.94 9.43 9.49
C ILE A 183 -13.90 7.98 8.97
N VAL A 184 -13.79 6.99 9.87
CA VAL A 184 -13.75 5.58 9.50
C VAL A 184 -15.16 5.00 9.60
N PRO A 185 -15.76 4.53 8.50
CA PRO A 185 -17.08 3.93 8.55
C PRO A 185 -17.12 2.68 9.44
N ASP A 186 -18.24 2.43 10.10
CA ASP A 186 -18.42 1.24 10.95
C ASP A 186 -18.50 -0.04 10.13
N HIS A 187 -19.14 0.01 8.96
CA HIS A 187 -19.31 -1.11 8.04
C HIS A 187 -18.83 -0.75 6.63
N PRO A 188 -17.52 -0.54 6.44
CA PRO A 188 -17.00 -0.05 5.17
C PRO A 188 -17.14 -1.13 4.09
N GLN A 189 -17.79 -0.76 2.99
CA GLN A 189 -17.95 -1.63 1.83
C GLN A 189 -16.91 -1.27 0.76
N PRO A 190 -16.27 -2.26 0.14
CA PRO A 190 -15.33 -2.01 -0.95
C PRO A 190 -16.08 -1.51 -2.19
N VAL A 191 -15.49 -0.54 -2.88
CA VAL A 191 -16.03 -0.03 -4.15
C VAL A 191 -15.57 -0.87 -5.34
N MET A 192 -14.43 -1.53 -5.22
CA MET A 192 -13.92 -2.50 -6.20
C MET A 192 -12.79 -3.34 -5.61
N TYR A 193 -12.47 -4.43 -6.29
CA TYR A 193 -11.22 -5.16 -6.14
C TYR A 193 -10.39 -5.02 -7.41
N ILE A 194 -9.08 -4.86 -7.27
CA ILE A 194 -8.16 -4.86 -8.39
C ILE A 194 -6.98 -5.80 -8.11
N SER A 195 -6.69 -6.68 -9.06
CA SER A 195 -5.50 -7.52 -9.01
C SER A 195 -4.33 -6.76 -9.63
N ILE A 196 -3.32 -6.45 -8.81
CA ILE A 196 -2.06 -5.83 -9.24
C ILE A 196 -0.94 -6.85 -8.96
N ALA A 197 -0.50 -7.49 -10.02
CA ALA A 197 0.40 -8.64 -10.06
C ALA A 197 -0.03 -9.76 -9.10
N ASP A 198 0.69 -10.06 -8.01
CA ASP A 198 0.33 -11.14 -7.06
C ASP A 198 -0.56 -10.68 -5.88
N ILE A 199 -1.02 -9.42 -5.91
CA ILE A 199 -1.77 -8.76 -4.84
C ILE A 199 -3.20 -8.48 -5.29
N LYS A 200 -4.19 -8.96 -4.52
CA LYS A 200 -5.58 -8.48 -4.61
C LYS A 200 -5.69 -7.24 -3.74
N VAL A 201 -5.95 -6.10 -4.35
CA VAL A 201 -6.13 -4.84 -3.66
C VAL A 201 -7.62 -4.57 -3.52
N THR A 202 -8.06 -4.49 -2.28
CA THR A 202 -9.41 -4.04 -1.93
C THR A 202 -9.41 -2.52 -1.89
N VAL A 203 -10.29 -1.89 -2.66
CA VAL A 203 -10.36 -0.43 -2.75
C VAL A 203 -11.59 0.07 -2.00
N TYR A 204 -11.40 1.03 -1.11
CA TYR A 204 -12.47 1.72 -0.39
C TYR A 204 -12.51 3.19 -0.80
N HIS A 205 -13.71 3.78 -0.77
CA HIS A 205 -13.91 5.20 -1.00
C HIS A 205 -14.35 5.88 0.29
N LEU A 206 -13.61 6.90 0.72
CA LEU A 206 -13.92 7.75 1.86
C LEU A 206 -14.16 9.17 1.37
N ILE A 207 -15.12 9.85 2.00
CA ILE A 207 -15.43 11.26 1.75
C ILE A 207 -15.12 12.01 3.04
N PHE A 208 -14.29 13.04 2.95
CA PHE A 208 -13.97 13.91 4.08
C PHE A 208 -14.74 15.20 3.97
N ASP A 209 -15.39 15.59 5.07
CA ASP A 209 -16.33 16.72 5.08
C ASP A 209 -15.66 18.05 5.46
N HIS A 210 -14.36 18.03 5.73
CA HIS A 210 -13.57 19.16 6.17
C HIS A 210 -12.11 18.97 5.77
N ASP A 211 -11.39 20.08 5.67
CA ASP A 211 -9.97 20.06 5.40
C ASP A 211 -9.20 19.56 6.61
N PHE A 212 -8.36 18.56 6.38
CA PHE A 212 -7.46 18.04 7.38
C PHE A 212 -6.01 18.38 7.04
N GLN A 213 -5.18 18.46 8.08
CA GLN A 213 -3.73 18.45 7.89
C GLN A 213 -3.24 17.01 7.73
N PHE A 214 -2.73 16.70 6.54
CA PHE A 214 -2.24 15.37 6.21
C PHE A 214 -0.73 15.23 6.45
N SER A 215 -0.32 14.08 6.97
CA SER A 215 1.08 13.77 7.25
C SER A 215 1.40 12.30 7.04
N SER A 216 2.61 12.04 6.53
CA SER A 216 3.15 10.70 6.30
C SER A 216 4.68 10.72 6.17
N PHE A 217 5.34 9.64 6.62
CA PHE A 217 6.76 9.38 6.31
C PHE A 217 6.98 8.67 4.96
N LYS A 218 5.92 8.24 4.28
CA LYS A 218 5.99 7.49 3.02
C LYS A 218 5.58 8.33 1.81
N LEU A 219 4.57 9.17 2.00
CA LEU A 219 4.02 10.06 0.98
C LEU A 219 4.32 11.51 1.34
N ASN A 220 4.93 12.26 0.42
CA ASN A 220 5.12 13.70 0.57
C ASN A 220 4.01 14.48 -0.13
N THR A 221 3.89 15.75 0.21
CA THR A 221 3.03 16.71 -0.51
C THR A 221 1.58 16.22 -0.69
N LEU A 222 1.05 15.55 0.35
CA LEU A 222 -0.31 15.04 0.40
C LEU A 222 -1.30 16.18 0.17
N LYS A 223 -2.04 16.12 -0.92
CA LYS A 223 -3.07 17.10 -1.27
C LYS A 223 -4.11 16.52 -2.21
N TYR A 224 -5.28 17.14 -2.22
CA TYR A 224 -6.31 16.85 -3.21
C TYR A 224 -5.84 17.29 -4.60
N ARG A 225 -5.97 16.40 -5.58
CA ARG A 225 -5.66 16.67 -6.98
C ARG A 225 -6.78 16.17 -7.87
N ASN A 226 -7.16 17.02 -8.81
CA ASN A 226 -8.18 16.69 -9.79
C ASN A 226 -7.77 15.50 -10.67
N LEU A 227 -8.71 14.61 -10.96
CA LEU A 227 -8.53 13.40 -11.76
C LEU A 227 -7.84 13.66 -13.10
N ASN A 228 -8.24 14.70 -13.83
CA ASN A 228 -7.68 14.98 -15.16
C ASN A 228 -6.19 15.31 -15.08
N ARG A 229 -5.77 16.04 -14.03
CA ARG A 229 -4.36 16.34 -13.78
C ARG A 229 -3.58 15.11 -13.33
N LEU A 230 -4.19 14.25 -12.51
CA LEU A 230 -3.57 13.01 -12.06
C LEU A 230 -3.21 12.08 -13.22
N LEU A 231 -4.10 11.95 -14.21
CA LEU A 231 -3.87 11.09 -15.37
C LEU A 231 -2.75 11.58 -16.30
N THR A 232 -2.30 12.83 -16.16
CA THR A 232 -1.16 13.39 -16.91
C THR A 232 0.18 13.32 -16.17
N ASP A 233 0.15 13.04 -14.86
CA ASP A 233 1.35 12.90 -14.03
C ASP A 233 1.91 11.46 -14.08
N ASN A 234 3.15 11.28 -13.63
CA ASN A 234 3.71 9.93 -13.40
C ASN A 234 3.02 9.28 -12.19
N LEU A 235 2.13 8.33 -12.47
CA LEU A 235 1.41 7.54 -11.46
C LEU A 235 2.14 6.23 -11.15
N ARG A 236 2.07 5.81 -9.89
CA ARG A 236 2.48 4.47 -9.49
C ARG A 236 1.68 3.41 -10.28
N PRO A 237 2.31 2.30 -10.72
CA PRO A 237 1.62 1.24 -11.43
C PRO A 237 0.33 0.76 -10.73
N GLY A 238 -0.75 0.61 -11.51
CA GLY A 238 -2.07 0.19 -11.04
C GLY A 238 -2.98 1.30 -10.53
N ILE A 239 -2.45 2.50 -10.25
CA ILE A 239 -3.28 3.63 -9.79
C ILE A 239 -4.13 4.22 -10.89
N GLU A 240 -3.57 4.34 -12.10
CA GLU A 240 -4.33 4.78 -13.27
C GLU A 240 -5.56 3.89 -13.49
N ASP A 241 -5.40 2.57 -13.32
CA ASP A 241 -6.48 1.60 -13.47
C ASP A 241 -7.55 1.80 -12.39
N ILE A 242 -7.16 1.97 -11.12
CA ILE A 242 -8.07 2.29 -10.01
C ILE A 242 -8.87 3.56 -10.34
N LEU A 243 -8.21 4.65 -10.68
CA LEU A 243 -8.86 5.95 -10.92
C LEU A 243 -9.83 5.90 -12.12
N LYS A 244 -9.43 5.27 -13.23
CA LYS A 244 -10.27 5.14 -14.42
C LYS A 244 -11.48 4.25 -14.17
N GLN A 245 -11.30 3.12 -13.49
CA GLN A 245 -12.43 2.25 -13.14
C GLN A 245 -13.39 2.95 -12.21
N HIS A 246 -12.90 3.64 -11.17
CA HIS A 246 -13.75 4.42 -10.27
C HIS A 246 -14.56 5.50 -11.00
N ALA A 247 -13.94 6.27 -11.89
CA ALA A 247 -14.64 7.26 -12.70
C ALA A 247 -15.73 6.65 -13.59
N GLY A 248 -15.50 5.43 -14.10
CA GLY A 248 -16.51 4.66 -14.82
C GLY A 248 -17.63 4.12 -13.94
N LEU A 249 -17.33 3.78 -12.67
CA LEU A 249 -18.32 3.32 -11.70
C LEU A 249 -19.29 4.41 -11.29
N LEU A 250 -18.80 5.64 -11.09
CA LEU A 250 -19.66 6.80 -10.76
C LEU A 250 -20.72 7.07 -11.85
N LYS A 251 -20.47 6.66 -13.10
CA LYS A 251 -21.41 6.82 -14.22
C LYS A 251 -22.48 5.71 -14.30
N ASN A 252 -22.32 4.61 -13.57
CA ASN A 252 -23.17 3.42 -13.67
C ASN A 252 -23.74 3.03 -12.29
N THR A 253 -24.91 3.57 -11.95
CA THR A 253 -25.57 3.43 -10.64
C THR A 253 -26.30 2.09 -10.40
N LYS A 254 -26.38 1.20 -11.39
CA LYS A 254 -27.11 -0.08 -11.30
C LYS A 254 -26.16 -1.27 -11.15
N ARG A 255 -25.48 -1.43 -10.00
CA ARG A 255 -24.66 -2.63 -9.74
C ARG A 255 -25.09 -3.34 -8.47
N ILE A 256 -25.26 -4.65 -8.59
CA ILE A 256 -25.68 -5.57 -7.52
C ILE A 256 -24.44 -6.13 -6.78
N THR A 257 -23.28 -6.17 -7.44
CA THR A 257 -22.04 -6.74 -6.90
C THR A 257 -20.85 -5.80 -7.02
N VAL A 258 -19.90 -5.94 -6.09
CA VAL A 258 -18.63 -5.20 -6.12
C VAL A 258 -17.77 -5.74 -7.27
N PRO A 259 -17.34 -4.89 -8.21
CA PRO A 259 -16.61 -5.33 -9.39
C PRO A 259 -15.17 -5.76 -9.08
N GLU A 260 -14.68 -6.75 -9.81
CA GLU A 260 -13.29 -7.18 -9.78
C GLU A 260 -12.59 -6.87 -11.11
N PHE A 261 -11.40 -6.28 -11.03
CA PHE A 261 -10.60 -5.89 -12.19
C PHE A 261 -9.20 -6.51 -12.14
N SER A 262 -8.56 -6.62 -13.30
CA SER A 262 -7.14 -6.97 -13.43
C SER A 262 -6.39 -5.77 -13.97
N SER A 263 -5.29 -5.38 -13.33
CA SER A 263 -4.48 -4.25 -13.77
C SER A 263 -3.87 -4.49 -15.15
N LYS A 264 -3.65 -3.42 -15.92
CA LYS A 264 -2.90 -3.48 -17.18
C LYS A 264 -1.52 -4.10 -17.01
N LEU A 265 -0.90 -3.96 -15.83
CA LEU A 265 0.36 -4.62 -15.51
C LEU A 265 0.25 -6.14 -15.68
N ASN A 266 -0.84 -6.74 -15.22
CA ASN A 266 -1.07 -8.19 -15.33
C ASN A 266 -1.33 -8.59 -16.78
N LEU A 267 -2.11 -7.79 -17.50
CA LEU A 267 -2.38 -8.03 -18.92
C LEU A 267 -1.10 -7.95 -19.76
N ALA A 268 -0.19 -7.01 -19.46
CA ALA A 268 1.11 -6.91 -20.11
C ALA A 268 1.98 -8.16 -19.84
N LEU A 269 1.94 -8.71 -18.63
CA LEU A 269 2.64 -9.96 -18.28
C LEU A 269 2.04 -11.19 -18.98
N LEU A 270 0.74 -11.18 -19.29
CA LEU A 270 0.05 -12.28 -19.98
C LEU A 270 0.34 -12.31 -21.48
N LYS A 271 0.44 -11.16 -22.16
CA LYS A 271 0.69 -11.06 -23.61
C LYS A 271 2.05 -11.62 -24.07
N VAL A 272 2.98 -11.83 -23.15
CA VAL A 272 4.28 -12.50 -23.42
C VAL A 272 4.08 -13.98 -23.82
N LYS A 273 2.90 -14.56 -23.58
CA LYS A 273 2.58 -15.95 -23.89
C LYS A 273 2.46 -16.23 -25.39
N ASP A 274 2.04 -15.25 -26.19
CA ASP A 274 1.63 -15.47 -27.59
C ASP A 274 2.70 -15.04 -28.62
N SER A 275 3.96 -14.86 -28.18
CA SER A 275 5.10 -14.43 -29.02
C SER A 275 6.39 -15.14 -28.67
#